data_AF-A0A433P6H6-F1
#
_entry.id   AF-A0A433P6H6-F1
#
_cell.length_a   1.000
_cell.length_b   1.000
_cell.length_c   1.000
_cell.angle_alpha   90.00
_cell.angle_beta   90.00
_cell.angle_gamma   90.00
#
_symmetry.space_group_name_H-M   'P 1'
#
loop_
_entity.id
_entity.type
_entity.pdbx_description
1 polymer ?
#
loop_
_entity_poly.entity_id
_entity_poly.type
_entity_poly.pdbx_seq_one_letter_code
_entity_poly.pdbx_strand_id
1 'polypeptide(L)'
;MPDDNETYFHEKISKDEETGSENGIVEENSPIPMVAAVVPITDDPTLPILTFRFWVLSSLFTIMGASLSQFYFFRQNGPAFSILFVQLASWFL
;
A
#
# COMPACT_ATOMS: atom_id res chain seq x y z
N MET A 1 10.62 -24.05 31.13
CA MET A 1 9.40 -23.31 31.50
C MET A 1 9.23 -22.25 30.42
N PRO A 2 8.09 -22.16 29.72
CA PRO A 2 7.79 -21.00 28.89
C PRO A 2 7.75 -19.75 29.80
N ASP A 3 8.31 -18.64 29.33
CA ASP A 3 8.36 -17.40 30.09
C ASP A 3 6.93 -16.86 30.31
N ASP A 4 6.66 -16.45 31.54
CA ASP A 4 5.35 -16.04 32.07
C ASP A 4 4.76 -14.80 31.39
N ASN A 5 5.61 -13.98 30.78
CA ASN A 5 5.23 -12.81 30.00
C ASN A 5 4.50 -13.18 28.69
N GLU A 6 4.99 -14.18 27.95
CA GLU A 6 4.44 -14.57 26.65
C GLU A 6 3.03 -15.15 26.83
N THR A 7 2.85 -15.98 27.85
CA THR A 7 1.54 -16.56 28.21
C THR A 7 0.56 -15.46 28.64
N TYR A 8 1.03 -14.45 29.38
CA TYR A 8 0.21 -13.30 29.80
C TYR A 8 -0.23 -12.42 28.62
N PHE A 9 0.64 -12.20 27.62
CA PHE A 9 0.28 -11.44 26.42
C PHE A 9 -0.76 -12.19 25.57
N HIS A 10 -0.58 -13.50 25.37
CA HIS A 10 -1.53 -14.33 24.63
C HIS A 10 -2.90 -14.40 25.31
N GLU A 11 -2.94 -14.56 26.65
CA GLU A 11 -4.20 -14.59 27.39
C GLU A 11 -4.91 -13.23 27.36
N LYS A 12 -4.16 -12.13 27.37
CA LYS A 12 -4.73 -10.80 27.24
C LYS A 12 -5.34 -10.59 25.85
N ILE A 13 -4.66 -11.03 24.78
CA ILE A 13 -5.10 -10.96 23.36
C ILE A 13 -6.30 -11.88 23.07
N SER A 14 -6.40 -13.03 23.72
CA SER A 14 -7.61 -13.87 23.56
C SER A 14 -8.82 -13.26 24.27
N LYS A 15 -8.59 -12.54 25.38
CA LYS A 15 -9.67 -12.03 26.23
C LYS A 15 -10.29 -10.75 25.69
N ASP A 16 -9.51 -9.88 25.07
CA ASP A 16 -9.99 -8.72 24.33
C ASP A 16 -10.57 -9.12 22.95
N GLU A 17 -10.13 -10.23 22.32
CA GLU A 17 -10.85 -10.87 21.20
C GLU A 17 -12.24 -11.38 21.60
N GLU A 18 -12.38 -12.11 22.72
CA GLU A 18 -13.67 -12.66 23.17
C GLU A 18 -14.65 -11.57 23.67
N THR A 19 -14.14 -10.49 24.27
CA THR A 19 -14.97 -9.37 24.76
C THR A 19 -15.46 -8.47 23.62
N GLY A 20 -14.90 -8.57 22.42
CA GLY A 20 -15.28 -7.79 21.23
C GLY A 20 -16.57 -8.24 20.53
N SER A 21 -17.13 -9.40 20.88
CA SER A 21 -18.22 -10.05 20.11
C SER A 21 -19.65 -9.60 20.51
N GLU A 22 -19.82 -8.75 21.52
CA GLU A 22 -21.15 -8.25 21.96
C GLU A 22 -21.69 -7.08 21.12
N ASN A 23 -20.84 -6.40 20.34
CA ASN A 23 -21.22 -5.15 19.66
C ASN A 23 -21.08 -5.32 18.15
N GLY A 24 -22.09 -5.87 17.48
CA GLY A 24 -22.16 -6.09 16.03
C GLY A 24 -22.06 -4.85 15.12
N ILE A 25 -21.62 -3.71 15.66
CA ILE A 25 -21.22 -2.49 14.95
C ILE A 25 -19.69 -2.29 14.92
N VAL A 26 -18.92 -3.16 15.58
CA VAL A 26 -17.45 -3.04 15.77
C VAL A 26 -16.66 -3.97 14.84
N GLU A 27 -17.29 -4.96 14.20
CA GLU A 27 -16.59 -5.94 13.35
C GLU A 27 -15.92 -5.32 12.10
N GLU A 28 -16.39 -4.15 11.65
CA GLU A 28 -15.77 -3.40 10.55
C GLU A 28 -14.62 -2.49 11.00
N ASN A 29 -14.43 -2.32 12.31
CA ASN A 29 -13.41 -1.46 12.89
C ASN A 29 -12.25 -2.29 13.44
N SER A 30 -11.04 -1.73 13.50
CA SER A 30 -9.88 -2.45 14.00
C SER A 30 -10.13 -2.95 15.44
N PRO A 31 -9.89 -4.24 15.77
CA PRO A 31 -10.08 -4.80 17.11
C PRO A 31 -9.23 -4.12 18.19
N ILE A 32 -8.20 -3.37 17.78
CA ILE A 32 -7.37 -2.56 18.69
C ILE A 32 -7.97 -1.14 18.78
N PRO A 33 -8.45 -0.71 19.96
CA PRO A 33 -9.15 0.58 20.11
C PRO A 33 -8.26 1.79 19.80
N MET A 34 -6.94 1.66 19.98
CA MET A 34 -5.97 2.70 19.60
C MET A 34 -5.90 2.90 18.07
N VAL A 35 -6.07 1.84 17.29
CA VAL A 35 -5.99 1.87 15.81
C VAL A 35 -7.31 2.38 15.21
N ALA A 36 -8.43 1.94 15.81
CA ALA A 36 -9.77 2.42 15.52
C ALA A 36 -9.95 3.95 15.72
N ALA A 37 -9.22 4.54 16.67
CA ALA A 37 -9.33 5.96 16.97
C ALA A 37 -8.47 6.87 16.05
N VAL A 38 -7.45 6.30 15.39
CA VAL A 38 -6.49 7.08 14.57
C VAL A 38 -6.79 7.03 13.08
N VAL A 39 -7.60 6.07 12.60
CA VAL A 39 -8.00 5.94 11.19
C VAL A 39 -9.54 5.93 11.09
N PRO A 40 -10.15 6.92 10.41
CA PRO A 40 -11.57 6.86 10.06
C PRO A 40 -11.86 5.69 9.10
N ILE A 41 -12.98 4.98 9.29
CA ILE A 41 -13.39 3.83 8.45
C ILE A 41 -13.84 4.29 7.05
N THR A 42 -14.24 5.56 6.92
CA THR A 42 -14.68 6.16 5.66
C THR A 42 -13.53 6.87 4.97
N ASP A 43 -13.22 6.45 3.75
CA ASP A 43 -12.38 7.22 2.83
C ASP A 43 -13.10 8.52 2.41
N ASP A 44 -12.37 9.64 2.38
CA ASP A 44 -12.89 10.93 1.94
C ASP A 44 -12.77 11.08 0.40
N PRO A 45 -13.89 11.03 -0.35
CA PRO A 45 -13.87 11.12 -1.82
C PRO A 45 -13.65 12.56 -2.33
N THR A 46 -13.58 13.55 -1.44
CA THR A 46 -13.34 14.96 -1.81
C THR A 46 -11.87 15.28 -1.99
N LEU A 47 -10.98 14.39 -1.54
CA LEU A 47 -9.54 14.49 -1.77
C LEU A 47 -9.24 14.48 -3.28
N PRO A 48 -8.64 15.54 -3.83
CA PRO A 48 -8.39 15.63 -5.28
C PRO A 48 -7.26 14.69 -5.69
N ILE A 49 -7.65 13.50 -6.14
CA ILE A 49 -6.74 12.43 -6.62
C ILE A 49 -6.01 12.82 -7.91
N LEU A 50 -6.60 13.74 -8.69
CA LEU A 50 -6.15 14.16 -10.02
C LEU A 50 -5.64 15.60 -10.04
N THR A 51 -4.64 15.91 -9.20
CA THR A 51 -4.02 17.25 -9.20
C THR A 51 -3.32 17.56 -10.52
N PHE A 52 -3.17 18.85 -10.86
CA PHE A 52 -2.45 19.29 -12.07
C PHE A 52 -1.03 18.69 -12.19
N ARG A 53 -0.35 18.47 -11.05
CA ARG A 53 0.99 17.87 -10.99
C ARG A 53 0.99 16.43 -11.50
N PHE A 54 -0.03 15.64 -11.15
CA PHE A 54 -0.20 14.27 -11.64
C PHE A 54 -0.35 14.22 -13.16
N TRP A 55 -1.15 15.11 -13.75
CA TRP A 55 -1.35 15.15 -15.20
C TRP A 55 -0.09 15.50 -15.98
N VAL A 56 0.70 16.47 -15.48
CA VAL A 56 1.97 16.84 -16.12
C VAL A 56 2.99 15.70 -16.07
N LEU A 57 3.13 15.05 -14.91
CA LEU A 57 4.03 13.90 -14.76
C LEU A 57 3.56 12.72 -15.62
N SER A 58 2.27 12.36 -15.57
CA SER A 58 1.69 11.23 -16.31
C SER A 58 1.77 11.40 -17.83
N SER A 59 1.43 12.58 -18.35
CA SER A 59 1.51 12.86 -19.79
C SER A 59 2.96 12.84 -20.30
N LEU A 60 3.89 13.44 -19.55
CA LEU A 60 5.31 13.44 -19.90
C LEU A 60 5.88 12.01 -19.96
N PHE A 61 5.58 11.19 -18.95
CA PHE A 61 6.03 9.79 -18.92
C PHE A 61 5.37 8.94 -20.01
N THR A 62 4.10 9.18 -20.31
CA THR A 62 3.36 8.46 -21.37
C THR A 62 3.93 8.77 -22.75
N ILE A 63 4.20 10.05 -23.06
CA ILE A 63 4.80 10.46 -24.33
C ILE A 63 6.22 9.86 -24.45
N MET A 64 7.01 9.93 -23.39
CA MET A 64 8.36 9.37 -23.37
C MET A 64 8.35 7.84 -23.56
N GLY A 65 7.45 7.15 -22.86
CA GLY A 65 7.26 5.70 -22.98
C GLY A 65 6.80 5.27 -24.37
N ALA A 66 5.84 5.99 -24.97
CA ALA A 66 5.38 5.74 -26.33
C ALA A 66 6.51 5.98 -27.36
N SER A 67 7.30 7.04 -27.19
CA SER A 67 8.45 7.32 -28.05
C SER A 67 9.52 6.22 -27.97
N LEU A 68 9.82 5.72 -26.76
CA LEU A 68 10.77 4.63 -26.57
C LEU A 68 10.24 3.32 -27.17
N SER A 69 8.97 3.01 -26.94
CA SER A 69 8.31 1.84 -27.52
C SER A 69 8.39 1.86 -29.05
N GLN A 70 8.10 3.00 -29.67
CA GLN A 70 8.20 3.18 -31.12
C GLN A 70 9.64 3.08 -31.63
N PHE A 71 10.61 3.62 -30.88
CA PHE A 71 12.03 3.52 -31.22
C PHE A 71 12.55 2.08 -31.20
N TYR A 72 12.12 1.27 -30.21
CA TYR A 72 12.45 -0.15 -30.15
C TYR A 72 11.70 -0.97 -31.20
N PHE A 73 10.46 -0.60 -31.53
CA PHE A 73 9.69 -1.23 -32.60
C PHE A 73 10.42 -1.16 -33.95
N PHE A 74 11.00 0.00 -34.28
CA PHE A 74 11.79 0.16 -35.51
C PHE A 74 13.20 -0.43 -35.41
N ARG A 75 13.71 -0.69 -34.20
CA ARG A 75 15.02 -1.28 -33.96
C ARG A 75 14.86 -2.70 -33.39
N GLN A 76 14.49 -3.65 -34.26
CA GLN A 76 14.22 -5.08 -33.99
C GLN A 76 15.30 -5.86 -33.19
N ASN A 77 16.45 -5.26 -32.88
CA ASN A 77 17.48 -5.82 -32.00
C ASN A 77 17.74 -4.87 -30.81
N GLY A 78 16.71 -4.59 -30.02
CA GLY A 78 16.85 -3.87 -28.76
C GLY A 78 17.34 -4.82 -27.66
N PRO A 79 18.36 -4.46 -26.85
CA PRO A 79 18.80 -5.33 -25.76
C PRO A 79 17.66 -5.52 -24.76
N ALA A 80 17.47 -6.75 -24.30
CA ALA A 80 16.52 -7.08 -23.24
C ALA A 80 16.96 -6.38 -21.95
N PHE A 81 16.41 -5.20 -21.67
CA PHE A 81 16.65 -4.52 -20.40
C PHE A 81 15.96 -5.30 -19.29
N SER A 82 16.77 -5.87 -18.39
CA SER A 82 16.28 -6.62 -17.25
C SER A 82 15.56 -5.69 -16.27
N ILE A 83 14.33 -6.08 -15.89
CA ILE A 83 13.45 -5.38 -14.94
C ILE A 83 14.15 -5.05 -13.60
N LEU A 84 15.21 -5.79 -13.25
CA LEU A 84 15.99 -5.62 -12.03
C LEU A 84 16.67 -4.25 -11.92
N PHE A 85 17.06 -3.63 -13.05
CA PHE A 85 17.67 -2.30 -13.04
C PHE A 85 16.69 -1.22 -12.57
N VAL A 86 15.43 -1.32 -13.01
CA VAL A 86 14.36 -0.37 -12.65
C VAL A 86 14.02 -0.50 -11.16
N GLN A 87 14.00 -1.72 -10.64
CA GLN A 87 13.75 -1.99 -9.22
C GLN A 87 14.85 -1.42 -8.31
N LEU A 88 16.12 -1.57 -8.67
CA LEU A 88 17.26 -1.01 -7.91
C LEU A 88 17.27 0.52 -7.93
N ALA A 89 16.96 1.14 -9.08
CA ALA A 89 16.90 2.59 -9.18
C ALA A 89 15.75 3.19 -8.35
N SER A 90 14.61 2.50 -8.27
CA SER A 90 13.46 2.93 -7.47
C SER A 90 13.66 2.78 -5.96
N TRP A 91 14.58 1.92 -5.52
CA TRP A 91 14.90 1.77 -4.11
C TRP A 91 15.90 2.82 -3.61
N PHE A 92 16.68 3.39 -4.53
CA PHE A 92 17.72 4.38 -4.22
C PHE A 92 17.22 5.83 -4.25
N LEU A 93 16.13 6.12 -4.97
CA LEU A 93 15.52 7.45 -5.07
C LEU A 93 14.40 7.63 -4.05
#